data_AF-A0A229TEY9-F1
#
_entry.id   AF-A0A229TEY9-F1
#
_cell.length_a   1.000
_cell.length_b   1.000
_cell.length_c   1.000
_cell.angle_alpha   90.00
_cell.angle_beta   90.00
_cell.angle_gamma   90.00
#
_symmetry.space_group_name_H-M   'P 1'
#
loop_
_entity.id
_entity.type
_entity.pdbx_description
1 polymer ?
#
loop_
_entity_poly.entity_id
_entity_poly.type
_entity_poly.pdbx_seq_one_letter_code
_entity_poly.pdbx_strand_id
1 'polypeptide(L)'
;MVVSRKIEALPGPGVQVDCPCVVDLVDAHRQSGRPRFAEIRAAYENSQGKILEEYYAPHFPAAVLLVAAKEKAEVNGGAERIVLKMRLYYDARKSTTDVDDVFRLARRVERKYSVLLRGETQDILVRGIYTTAAVLLSVLDAMVCSERKRKRERVRAAAASARKEIRQIEQNARDAALDRALIRYLGGLAAGFVLAIVVVITLKAEIGPQLTTCLVAGAIGAILSVMTRTTNRQRVRVGLGQGRFVIFLSGSFRLIIGAIFGAATFVLVSVGLLPIAVPPAAEKMNLFFAGLAFLAGFSERWAQDAIVRTLPGAADRNAVEPARGKDG
;
A
#
# COMPACT_ATOMS: atom_id res chain seq x y z
N MET A 1 36.73 18.05 -16.38
CA MET A 1 37.73 17.02 -16.03
C MET A 1 37.13 15.67 -16.40
N VAL A 2 37.45 15.18 -17.60
CA VAL A 2 36.86 13.98 -18.21
C VAL A 2 37.70 12.78 -17.79
N VAL A 3 37.17 11.93 -16.91
CA VAL A 3 37.84 10.68 -16.53
C VAL A 3 37.56 9.65 -17.62
N SER A 4 38.54 9.50 -18.51
CA SER A 4 38.60 8.46 -19.52
C SER A 4 38.76 7.10 -18.83
N ARG A 5 37.70 6.29 -18.79
CA ARG A 5 37.80 4.88 -18.38
C ARG A 5 38.42 4.08 -19.52
N LYS A 6 39.68 3.69 -19.34
CA LYS A 6 40.30 2.59 -20.08
C LYS A 6 39.39 1.36 -19.99
N ILE A 7 38.99 0.83 -21.15
CA ILE A 7 38.36 -0.48 -21.25
C ILE A 7 39.50 -1.49 -21.11
N GLU A 8 39.67 -2.06 -19.93
CA GLU A 8 40.53 -3.22 -19.73
C GLU A 8 39.89 -4.45 -20.37
N ALA A 9 40.74 -5.24 -21.03
CA ALA A 9 40.39 -6.41 -21.78
C ALA A 9 39.64 -7.44 -20.92
N LEU A 10 38.71 -8.16 -21.54
CA LEU A 10 37.98 -9.28 -20.97
C LEU A 10 38.96 -10.26 -20.29
N PRO A 11 38.77 -10.62 -19.01
CA PRO A 11 39.60 -11.63 -18.38
C PRO A 11 39.32 -13.00 -19.02
N GLY A 12 40.38 -13.78 -19.20
CA GLY A 12 40.34 -15.14 -19.74
C GLY A 12 39.51 -16.12 -18.90
N PRO A 13 39.34 -17.37 -19.36
CA PRO A 13 38.43 -18.33 -18.76
C PRO A 13 39.02 -18.83 -17.43
N GLY A 14 38.54 -18.28 -16.32
CA GLY A 14 38.98 -18.74 -15.00
C GLY A 14 38.66 -17.84 -13.80
N VAL A 15 38.03 -16.67 -13.99
CA VAL A 15 37.65 -15.83 -12.84
C VAL A 15 36.35 -16.36 -12.23
N GLN A 16 36.47 -16.96 -11.05
CA GLN A 16 35.37 -17.21 -10.12
C GLN A 16 34.75 -15.85 -9.77
N VAL A 17 33.55 -15.58 -10.31
CA VAL A 17 32.78 -14.38 -9.98
C VAL A 17 32.00 -14.68 -8.70
N ASP A 18 32.47 -14.17 -7.56
CA ASP A 18 31.96 -14.48 -6.22
C ASP A 18 30.48 -14.07 -5.99
N CYS A 19 29.85 -13.35 -6.91
CA CYS A 19 28.40 -13.12 -6.94
C CYS A 19 27.97 -12.85 -8.40
N PRO A 20 27.43 -13.83 -9.13
CA PRO A 20 27.00 -13.60 -10.50
C PRO A 20 25.88 -12.56 -10.53
N CYS A 21 25.90 -11.70 -11.54
CA CYS A 21 24.88 -10.71 -11.80
C CYS A 21 23.91 -11.19 -12.89
N VAL A 22 22.82 -10.43 -13.12
CA VAL A 22 21.86 -10.79 -14.18
C VAL A 22 22.51 -10.79 -15.57
N VAL A 23 23.57 -9.99 -15.77
CA VAL A 23 24.30 -9.96 -17.05
C VAL A 23 25.00 -11.29 -17.30
N ASP A 24 25.65 -11.86 -16.28
CA ASP A 24 26.34 -13.15 -16.39
C ASP A 24 25.35 -14.26 -16.76
N LEU A 25 24.12 -14.21 -16.22
CA LEU A 25 23.04 -15.13 -16.59
C LEU A 25 22.60 -14.96 -18.04
N VAL A 26 22.48 -13.72 -18.52
CA VAL A 26 22.11 -13.43 -19.91
C VAL A 26 23.17 -13.93 -20.87
N ASP A 27 24.44 -13.66 -20.57
CA ASP A 27 25.57 -14.09 -21.41
C ASP A 27 25.70 -15.61 -21.42
N ALA A 28 25.56 -16.27 -20.27
CA ALA A 28 25.57 -17.72 -20.17
C ALA A 28 24.39 -18.39 -20.90
N HIS A 29 23.20 -17.80 -20.85
CA HIS A 29 22.00 -18.32 -21.53
C HIS A 29 22.13 -18.27 -23.07
N ARG A 30 22.88 -17.29 -23.59
CA ARG A 30 23.08 -17.08 -25.03
C ARG A 30 24.19 -17.95 -25.64
N GLN A 31 25.04 -18.57 -24.83
CA GLN A 31 26.06 -19.50 -25.30
C GLN A 31 25.40 -20.77 -25.87
N SER A 32 25.82 -21.18 -27.07
CA SER A 32 25.37 -22.44 -27.67
C SER A 32 25.67 -23.63 -26.75
N GLY A 33 24.65 -24.46 -26.49
CA GLY A 33 24.77 -25.62 -25.58
C GLY A 33 24.70 -25.29 -24.08
N ARG A 34 24.69 -24.01 -23.68
CA ARG A 34 24.50 -23.53 -22.30
C ARG A 34 25.30 -24.28 -21.21
N PRO A 35 26.58 -24.63 -21.42
CA PRO A 35 27.30 -25.55 -20.53
C PRO A 35 27.45 -24.99 -19.11
N ARG A 36 27.55 -23.66 -18.95
CA ARG A 36 27.76 -22.97 -17.66
C ARG A 36 26.49 -22.35 -17.08
N PHE A 37 25.35 -22.45 -17.76
CA PHE A 37 24.14 -21.73 -17.34
C PHE A 37 23.59 -22.27 -16.01
N ALA A 38 23.57 -23.59 -15.82
CA ALA A 38 23.09 -24.20 -14.58
C ALA A 38 23.96 -23.83 -13.37
N GLU A 39 25.28 -23.80 -13.55
CA GLU A 39 26.24 -23.41 -12.52
C GLU A 39 26.07 -21.94 -12.10
N ILE A 40 26.02 -21.03 -13.08
CA ILE A 40 25.86 -19.59 -12.83
C ILE A 40 24.48 -19.30 -12.22
N ARG A 41 23.43 -20.02 -12.66
CA ARG A 41 22.10 -19.93 -12.05
C ARG A 41 22.12 -20.36 -10.59
N ALA A 42 22.74 -21.50 -10.26
CA ALA A 42 22.81 -21.96 -8.88
C ALA A 42 23.60 -20.97 -7.99
N ALA A 43 24.71 -20.44 -8.48
CA ALA A 43 25.47 -19.40 -7.79
C ALA A 43 24.66 -18.09 -7.60
N TYR A 44 23.84 -17.72 -8.59
CA TYR A 44 22.93 -16.58 -8.48
C TYR A 44 21.83 -16.83 -7.44
N GLU A 45 21.21 -18.00 -7.45
CA GLU A 45 20.15 -18.35 -6.49
C GLU A 45 20.68 -18.39 -5.06
N ASN A 46 21.90 -18.87 -4.86
CA ASN A 46 22.58 -18.88 -3.57
C ASN A 46 22.88 -17.48 -3.03
N SER A 47 23.21 -16.52 -3.91
CA SER A 47 23.61 -15.16 -3.50
C SER A 47 22.45 -14.16 -3.45
N GLN A 48 21.50 -14.25 -4.38
CA GLN A 48 20.42 -13.26 -4.54
C GLN A 48 19.04 -13.78 -4.13
N GLY A 49 18.89 -15.10 -3.93
CA GLY A 49 17.63 -15.75 -3.61
C GLY A 49 17.07 -16.58 -4.77
N LYS A 50 16.07 -17.40 -4.46
CA LYS A 50 15.51 -18.38 -5.41
C LYS A 50 14.81 -17.67 -6.57
N ILE A 51 15.12 -18.05 -7.81
CA ILE A 51 14.42 -17.57 -8.99
C ILE A 51 13.08 -18.31 -9.06
N LEU A 52 11.98 -17.55 -9.10
CA LEU A 52 10.63 -18.09 -9.24
C LEU A 52 10.20 -18.15 -10.70
N GLU A 53 10.45 -17.07 -11.43
CA GLU A 53 10.11 -16.93 -12.84
C GLU A 53 11.28 -16.24 -13.54
N GLU A 54 11.55 -16.68 -14.77
CA GLU A 54 12.65 -16.15 -15.59
C GLU A 54 12.22 -16.02 -17.04
N TYR A 55 12.65 -14.93 -17.67
CA TYR A 55 12.50 -14.71 -19.10
C TYR A 55 13.81 -14.14 -19.64
N TYR A 56 14.37 -14.82 -20.64
CA TYR A 56 15.58 -14.44 -21.36
C TYR A 56 15.24 -14.20 -22.82
N ALA A 57 15.56 -13.02 -23.34
CA ALA A 57 15.35 -12.69 -24.74
C ALA A 57 16.41 -13.40 -25.63
N PRO A 58 16.00 -14.18 -26.66
CA PRO A 58 16.93 -14.93 -27.50
C PRO A 58 17.91 -14.07 -28.34
N HIS A 59 17.41 -13.02 -28.99
CA HIS A 59 18.13 -12.21 -29.97
C HIS A 59 18.59 -10.85 -29.40
N PHE A 60 17.85 -10.32 -28.43
CA PHE A 60 18.13 -9.08 -27.73
C PHE A 60 18.78 -9.36 -26.38
N PRO A 61 19.89 -8.70 -26.00
CA PRO A 61 20.51 -8.87 -24.68
C PRO A 61 19.64 -8.26 -23.58
N ALA A 62 18.64 -9.00 -23.12
CA ALA A 62 17.79 -8.66 -22.00
C ALA A 62 17.29 -9.89 -21.26
N ALA A 63 17.02 -9.70 -19.97
CA ALA A 63 16.30 -10.66 -19.14
C ALA A 63 15.50 -9.95 -18.08
N VAL A 64 14.40 -10.57 -17.69
CA VAL A 64 13.66 -10.21 -16.48
C VAL A 64 13.51 -11.46 -15.62
N LEU A 65 13.80 -11.32 -14.34
CA LEU A 65 13.76 -12.37 -13.34
C LEU A 65 12.88 -11.93 -12.18
N LEU A 66 12.09 -12.85 -11.66
CA LEU A 66 11.37 -12.69 -10.41
C LEU A 66 12.10 -13.52 -9.34
N VAL A 67 12.62 -12.84 -8.32
CA VAL A 67 13.48 -13.46 -7.30
C VAL A 67 12.82 -13.37 -5.93
N ALA A 68 12.75 -14.50 -5.23
CA ALA A 68 12.38 -14.58 -3.83
C ALA A 68 13.64 -14.44 -2.96
N ALA A 69 13.88 -13.22 -2.49
CA ALA A 69 15.01 -12.90 -1.61
C ALA A 69 14.59 -13.02 -0.14
N LYS A 70 15.45 -13.62 0.68
CA LYS A 70 15.29 -13.61 2.14
C LYS A 70 15.89 -12.31 2.68
N GLU A 71 15.07 -11.47 3.31
CA GLU A 71 15.50 -10.23 3.93
C GLU A 71 15.33 -10.35 5.45
N LYS A 72 16.42 -10.13 6.18
CA LYS A 72 16.38 -10.06 7.64
C LYS A 72 15.77 -8.71 8.03
N ALA A 73 14.76 -8.72 8.88
CA ALA A 73 14.20 -7.47 9.38
C ALA A 73 15.25 -6.79 10.29
N GLU A 74 15.67 -5.59 9.90
CA GLU A 74 16.77 -4.82 10.51
C GLU A 74 16.53 -4.42 11.99
N VAL A 75 15.29 -4.57 12.48
CA VAL A 75 14.91 -4.17 13.84
C VAL A 75 14.68 -5.41 14.70
N ASN A 76 15.59 -5.63 15.66
CA ASN A 76 15.53 -6.58 16.79
C ASN A 76 15.27 -8.05 16.43
N GLY A 77 16.28 -8.76 15.90
CA GLY A 77 16.24 -10.22 15.76
C GLY A 77 15.06 -10.74 14.93
N GLY A 78 14.53 -9.90 14.03
CA GLY A 78 13.23 -10.11 13.42
C GLY A 78 13.23 -11.26 12.42
N ALA A 79 12.14 -12.03 12.45
CA ALA A 79 11.84 -13.15 11.57
C ALA A 79 12.27 -12.88 10.12
N GLU A 80 12.95 -13.87 9.51
CA GLU A 80 13.26 -13.84 8.08
C GLU A 80 11.99 -13.63 7.27
N ARG A 81 12.01 -12.63 6.38
CA ARG A 81 10.89 -12.37 5.47
C ARG A 81 11.30 -12.70 4.06
N ILE A 82 10.45 -13.43 3.36
CA ILE A 82 10.59 -13.64 1.93
C ILE A 82 10.00 -12.42 1.23
N VAL A 83 10.84 -11.72 0.47
CA VAL A 83 10.48 -10.52 -0.30
C VAL A 83 10.71 -10.82 -1.77
N LEU A 84 9.70 -10.54 -2.58
CA LEU A 84 9.77 -10.69 -4.03
C LEU A 84 10.39 -9.43 -4.63
N LYS A 85 11.46 -9.63 -5.41
CA LYS A 85 12.20 -8.56 -6.08
C LYS A 85 12.26 -8.87 -7.57
N MET A 86 11.93 -7.87 -8.39
CA MET A 86 12.08 -7.99 -9.84
C MET A 86 13.48 -7.53 -10.25
N ARG A 87 14.21 -8.38 -10.95
CA ARG A 87 15.54 -8.07 -11.48
C ARG A 87 15.46 -8.00 -12.99
N LEU A 88 15.65 -6.80 -13.53
CA LEU A 88 15.53 -6.51 -14.95
C LEU A 88 16.87 -6.05 -15.49
N TYR A 89 17.35 -6.68 -16.55
CA TYR A 89 18.48 -6.24 -17.34
C TYR A 89 18.08 -6.12 -18.81
N TYR A 90 18.55 -5.06 -19.47
CA TYR A 90 18.40 -4.87 -20.90
C TYR A 90 19.49 -3.91 -21.41
N ASP A 91 19.92 -4.08 -22.66
CA ASP A 91 20.84 -3.14 -23.30
C ASP A 91 20.12 -1.86 -23.74
N ALA A 92 20.24 -0.81 -22.92
CA ALA A 92 19.62 0.49 -23.17
C ALA A 92 20.11 1.14 -24.49
N ARG A 93 21.29 0.79 -25.01
CA ARG A 93 21.80 1.35 -26.28
C ARG A 93 21.00 0.88 -27.49
N LYS A 94 20.38 -0.30 -27.38
CA LYS A 94 19.57 -0.92 -28.44
C LYS A 94 18.06 -0.78 -28.19
N SER A 95 17.69 -0.23 -27.04
CA SER A 95 16.31 0.04 -26.63
C SER A 95 15.77 1.34 -27.24
N THR A 96 14.47 1.59 -27.06
CA THR A 96 13.84 2.88 -27.36
C THR A 96 13.52 3.64 -26.07
N THR A 97 13.47 4.97 -26.15
CA THR A 97 13.13 5.82 -25.00
C THR A 97 11.77 5.47 -24.37
N ASP A 98 10.80 5.07 -25.19
CA ASP A 98 9.48 4.65 -24.73
C ASP A 98 9.56 3.39 -23.84
N VAL A 99 10.41 2.42 -24.22
CA VAL A 99 10.62 1.18 -23.46
C VAL A 99 11.38 1.46 -22.17
N ASP A 100 12.40 2.32 -22.23
CA ASP A 100 13.18 2.72 -21.06
C ASP A 100 12.32 3.37 -19.98
N ASP A 101 11.37 4.23 -20.39
CA ASP A 101 10.44 4.90 -19.49
C ASP A 101 9.47 3.93 -18.81
N VAL A 102 9.01 2.91 -19.54
CA VAL A 102 8.16 1.84 -18.97
C VAL A 102 8.95 1.03 -17.94
N PHE A 103 10.18 0.63 -18.23
CA PHE A 103 11.01 -0.11 -17.29
C PHE A 103 11.41 0.71 -16.05
N ARG A 104 11.65 2.02 -16.21
CA ARG A 104 11.84 2.93 -15.08
C ARG A 104 10.58 3.05 -14.23
N LEU A 105 9.41 3.14 -14.85
CA LEU A 105 8.12 3.16 -14.16
C LEU A 105 7.90 1.86 -13.38
N ALA A 106 8.11 0.70 -14.01
CA ALA A 106 8.00 -0.61 -13.39
C ALA A 106 8.86 -0.71 -12.12
N ARG A 107 10.15 -0.35 -12.19
CA ARG A 107 11.07 -0.34 -11.04
C ARG A 107 10.71 0.68 -9.98
N ARG A 108 10.07 1.80 -10.34
CA ARG A 108 9.61 2.81 -9.39
C ARG A 108 8.41 2.31 -8.60
N VAL A 109 7.44 1.70 -9.29
CA VAL A 109 6.24 1.13 -8.69
C VAL A 109 6.64 -0.03 -7.77
N GLU A 110 7.45 -0.98 -8.26
CA GLU A 110 7.94 -2.11 -7.47
C GLU A 110 8.66 -1.63 -6.19
N ARG A 111 9.63 -0.72 -6.28
CA ARG A 111 10.30 -0.17 -5.09
C ARG A 111 9.35 0.54 -4.13
N LYS A 112 8.48 1.42 -4.63
CA LYS A 112 7.54 2.19 -3.80
C LYS A 112 6.62 1.25 -3.01
N TYR A 113 6.07 0.22 -3.65
CA TYR A 113 5.11 -0.67 -3.00
C TYR A 113 5.75 -1.88 -2.31
N SER A 114 7.01 -2.23 -2.58
CA SER A 114 7.74 -3.21 -1.78
C SER A 114 7.88 -2.81 -0.32
N VAL A 115 7.91 -1.50 -0.05
CA VAL A 115 7.96 -0.94 1.31
C VAL A 115 6.56 -0.87 1.94
N LEU A 116 5.52 -0.57 1.14
CA LEU A 116 4.17 -0.30 1.63
C LEU A 116 3.27 -1.54 1.70
N LEU A 117 3.42 -2.47 0.76
CA LEU A 117 2.63 -3.68 0.67
C LEU A 117 3.41 -4.85 1.29
N ARG A 118 2.68 -5.80 1.87
CA ARG A 118 3.26 -7.03 2.42
C ARG A 118 2.39 -8.23 2.07
N GLY A 119 3.04 -9.37 1.81
CA GLY A 119 2.37 -10.65 1.53
C GLY A 119 1.75 -10.70 0.14
N GLU A 120 0.57 -11.32 0.02
CA GLU A 120 -0.07 -11.64 -1.26
C GLU A 120 -0.31 -10.43 -2.17
N THR A 121 -0.66 -9.25 -1.64
CA THR A 121 -0.89 -8.06 -2.48
C THR A 121 0.40 -7.57 -3.14
N GLN A 122 1.55 -7.76 -2.47
CA GLN A 122 2.86 -7.49 -3.07
C GLN A 122 3.17 -8.53 -4.14
N ASP A 123 2.86 -9.81 -3.89
CA ASP A 123 3.08 -10.89 -4.86
C ASP A 123 2.33 -10.64 -6.17
N ILE A 124 1.03 -10.35 -6.08
CA ILE A 124 0.19 -10.03 -7.25
C ILE A 124 0.74 -8.82 -8.01
N LEU A 125 1.15 -7.76 -7.30
CA LEU A 125 1.73 -6.56 -7.92
C LEU A 125 3.02 -6.89 -8.67
N VAL A 126 3.98 -7.55 -8.02
CA VAL A 126 5.31 -7.81 -8.59
C VAL A 126 5.20 -8.81 -9.74
N ARG A 127 4.38 -9.85 -9.63
CA ARG A 127 4.10 -10.79 -10.75
C ARG A 127 3.43 -10.10 -11.92
N GLY A 128 2.44 -9.23 -11.68
CA GLY A 128 1.80 -8.46 -12.73
C GLY A 128 2.81 -7.59 -13.50
N ILE A 129 3.67 -6.87 -12.77
CA ILE A 129 4.74 -6.06 -13.37
C ILE A 129 5.73 -6.94 -14.15
N TYR A 130 6.11 -8.09 -13.60
CA TYR A 130 7.00 -9.05 -14.27
C TYR A 130 6.41 -9.52 -15.61
N THR A 131 5.15 -9.96 -15.63
CA THR A 131 4.49 -10.44 -16.84
C THR A 131 4.43 -9.35 -17.91
N THR A 132 4.02 -8.13 -17.55
CA THR A 132 4.00 -7.00 -18.49
C THR A 132 5.41 -6.66 -19.00
N ALA A 133 6.44 -6.70 -18.14
CA ALA A 133 7.82 -6.48 -18.55
C ALA A 133 8.35 -7.57 -19.49
N ALA A 134 8.03 -8.84 -19.23
CA ALA A 134 8.41 -9.97 -20.06
C ALA A 134 7.76 -9.89 -21.46
N VAL A 135 6.47 -9.51 -21.54
CA VAL A 135 5.78 -9.26 -22.81
C VAL A 135 6.42 -8.10 -23.57
N LEU A 136 6.76 -7.01 -22.89
CA LEU A 136 7.44 -5.89 -23.55
C LEU A 136 8.82 -6.30 -24.10
N LEU A 137 9.58 -7.10 -23.34
CA LEU A 137 10.85 -7.66 -23.79
C LEU A 137 10.70 -8.64 -24.94
N SER A 138 9.65 -9.46 -24.97
CA SER A 138 9.40 -10.39 -26.07
C SER A 138 9.04 -9.66 -27.37
N VAL A 139 8.28 -8.57 -27.28
CA VAL A 139 8.05 -7.67 -28.42
C VAL A 139 9.36 -7.04 -28.86
N LEU A 140 10.19 -6.57 -27.93
CA LEU A 140 11.49 -5.97 -28.27
C LEU A 140 12.41 -6.99 -28.99
N ASP A 141 12.43 -8.24 -28.52
CA ASP A 141 13.21 -9.34 -29.09
C ASP A 141 12.76 -9.69 -30.51
N ALA A 142 11.46 -9.92 -30.71
CA ALA A 142 10.89 -10.25 -32.02
C ALA A 142 11.18 -9.16 -33.07
N MET A 143 11.31 -7.91 -32.63
CA MET A 143 11.57 -6.78 -33.53
C MET A 143 13.06 -6.57 -33.83
N VAL A 144 13.98 -7.35 -33.28
CA VAL A 144 15.40 -7.33 -33.71
C VAL A 144 15.52 -7.71 -35.18
N CYS A 145 14.65 -8.58 -35.69
CA CYS A 145 14.68 -9.12 -37.06
C CYS A 145 13.75 -8.40 -38.06
N SER A 146 13.11 -7.28 -37.70
CA SER A 146 12.07 -6.62 -38.52
C SER A 146 12.48 -5.25 -39.07
N GLU A 147 11.81 -4.78 -40.13
CA GLU A 147 12.06 -3.48 -40.77
C GLU A 147 11.90 -2.27 -39.82
N ARG A 148 12.78 -1.27 -39.98
CA ARG A 148 12.94 -0.13 -39.04
C ARG A 148 11.68 0.71 -38.79
N LYS A 149 10.82 0.92 -39.79
CA LYS A 149 9.64 1.80 -39.65
C LYS A 149 8.50 1.10 -38.89
N ARG A 150 8.13 -0.11 -39.31
CA ARG A 150 7.14 -0.96 -38.61
C ARG A 150 7.61 -1.35 -37.19
N LYS A 151 8.93 -1.42 -36.99
CA LYS A 151 9.57 -1.59 -35.67
C LYS A 151 9.22 -0.51 -34.66
N ARG A 152 9.40 0.75 -35.00
CA ARG A 152 9.18 1.85 -34.04
C ARG A 152 7.73 1.96 -33.62
N GLU A 153 6.80 1.83 -34.56
CA GLU A 153 5.37 1.97 -34.28
C GLU A 153 4.84 0.85 -33.37
N ARG A 154 5.19 -0.41 -33.66
CA ARG A 154 4.79 -1.57 -32.83
C ARG A 154 5.40 -1.50 -31.42
N VAL A 155 6.68 -1.14 -31.32
CA VAL A 155 7.35 -0.99 -30.01
C VAL A 155 6.70 0.12 -29.19
N ARG A 156 6.36 1.25 -29.83
CA ARG A 156 5.69 2.37 -29.16
C ARG A 156 4.28 1.99 -28.70
N ALA A 157 3.52 1.26 -29.51
CA ALA A 157 2.20 0.74 -29.14
C ALA A 157 2.29 -0.26 -27.97
N ALA A 158 3.26 -1.18 -28.01
CA ALA A 158 3.50 -2.13 -26.93
C ALA A 158 3.93 -1.42 -25.63
N ALA A 159 4.82 -0.43 -25.71
CA ALA A 159 5.22 0.38 -24.56
C ALA A 159 4.05 1.17 -23.97
N ALA A 160 3.18 1.75 -24.81
CA ALA A 160 1.98 2.45 -24.36
C ALA A 160 0.99 1.50 -23.65
N SER A 161 0.77 0.29 -24.20
CA SER A 161 -0.06 -0.75 -23.56
C SER A 161 0.52 -1.19 -22.21
N ALA A 162 1.81 -1.53 -22.18
CA ALA A 162 2.51 -1.93 -20.96
C ALA A 162 2.44 -0.83 -19.87
N ARG A 163 2.57 0.44 -20.26
CA ARG A 163 2.41 1.57 -19.33
C ARG A 163 1.01 1.63 -18.73
N LYS A 164 -0.03 1.39 -19.54
CA LYS A 164 -1.43 1.37 -19.09
C LYS A 164 -1.66 0.20 -18.13
N GLU A 165 -1.18 -0.99 -18.47
CA GLU A 165 -1.29 -2.19 -17.64
C GLU A 165 -0.58 -2.01 -16.28
N ILE A 166 0.66 -1.51 -16.25
CA ILE A 166 1.38 -1.27 -14.98
C ILE A 166 0.61 -0.29 -14.09
N ARG A 167 0.01 0.76 -14.67
CA ARG A 167 -0.82 1.71 -13.90
C ARG A 167 -2.09 1.06 -13.36
N GLN A 168 -2.72 0.18 -14.14
CA GLN A 168 -3.90 -0.56 -13.71
C GLN A 168 -3.55 -1.56 -12.60
N ILE A 169 -2.44 -2.27 -12.73
CA ILE A 169 -1.90 -3.17 -11.69
C ILE A 169 -1.58 -2.38 -10.41
N GLU A 170 -0.97 -1.20 -10.52
CA GLU A 170 -0.73 -0.31 -9.39
C GLU A 170 -2.04 0.09 -8.68
N GLN A 171 -3.05 0.50 -9.44
CA GLN A 171 -4.36 0.90 -8.90
C GLN A 171 -5.05 -0.27 -8.20
N ASN A 172 -5.13 -1.43 -8.84
CA ASN A 172 -5.75 -2.62 -8.28
C ASN A 172 -5.05 -3.08 -6.99
N ALA A 173 -3.71 -3.07 -6.97
CA ALA A 173 -2.95 -3.43 -5.77
C ALA A 173 -3.17 -2.43 -4.63
N ARG A 174 -3.30 -1.14 -4.95
CA ARG A 174 -3.60 -0.09 -3.97
C ARG A 174 -5.00 -0.25 -3.39
N ASP A 175 -5.99 -0.52 -4.23
CA ASP A 175 -7.38 -0.69 -3.80
C ASP A 175 -7.51 -1.95 -2.93
N ALA A 176 -6.92 -3.08 -3.35
CA ALA A 176 -6.88 -4.30 -2.55
C ALA A 176 -6.17 -4.11 -1.19
N ALA A 177 -5.13 -3.28 -1.14
CA ALA A 177 -4.45 -2.96 0.11
C ALA A 177 -5.33 -2.12 1.06
N LEU A 178 -6.11 -1.18 0.52
CA LEU A 178 -7.07 -0.38 1.27
C LEU A 178 -8.20 -1.24 1.82
N ASP A 179 -8.75 -2.15 1.01
CA ASP A 179 -9.81 -3.06 1.44
C ASP A 179 -9.35 -3.95 2.60
N ARG A 180 -8.13 -4.48 2.54
CA ARG A 180 -7.55 -5.26 3.66
C ARG A 180 -7.34 -4.42 4.92
N ALA A 181 -6.94 -3.16 4.78
CA ALA A 181 -6.81 -2.24 5.91
C ALA A 181 -8.18 -1.94 6.54
N LEU A 182 -9.20 -1.79 5.70
CA LEU A 182 -10.59 -1.55 6.10
C LEU A 182 -11.18 -2.75 6.84
N ILE A 183 -10.97 -3.98 6.36
CA ILE A 183 -11.39 -5.20 7.07
C ILE A 183 -10.78 -5.27 8.47
N ARG A 184 -9.48 -4.96 8.63
CA ARG A 184 -8.84 -4.95 9.95
C ARG A 184 -9.37 -3.84 10.85
N TYR A 185 -9.63 -2.67 10.28
CA TYR A 185 -10.24 -1.55 10.99
C TYR A 185 -11.65 -1.89 11.48
N LEU A 186 -12.48 -2.53 10.63
CA LEU A 186 -13.80 -3.04 11.02
C LEU A 186 -13.70 -4.13 12.09
N GLY A 187 -12.68 -5.00 12.02
CA GLY A 187 -12.40 -5.97 13.09
C GLY A 187 -12.09 -5.29 14.44
N GLY A 188 -11.34 -4.19 14.42
CA GLY A 188 -11.09 -3.37 15.62
C GLY A 188 -12.33 -2.71 16.19
N LEU A 189 -13.26 -2.31 15.32
CA LEU A 189 -14.56 -1.79 15.74
C LEU A 189 -15.41 -2.87 16.43
N ALA A 190 -15.48 -4.08 15.86
CA ALA A 190 -16.20 -5.20 16.46
C ALA A 190 -15.62 -5.59 17.83
N ALA A 191 -14.29 -5.66 17.94
CA ALA A 191 -13.62 -5.92 19.22
C ALA A 191 -13.88 -4.82 20.25
N GLY A 192 -13.83 -3.55 19.82
CA GLY A 192 -14.17 -2.41 20.67
C GLY A 192 -15.61 -2.45 21.16
N PHE A 193 -16.56 -2.92 20.33
CA PHE A 193 -17.95 -3.08 20.71
C PHE A 193 -18.14 -4.16 21.77
N VAL A 194 -17.49 -5.31 21.62
CA VAL A 194 -17.50 -6.37 22.65
C VAL A 194 -16.92 -5.85 23.97
N LEU A 195 -15.80 -5.15 23.92
CA LEU A 195 -15.20 -4.55 25.12
C LEU A 195 -16.14 -3.52 25.78
N ALA A 196 -16.80 -2.68 24.98
CA ALA A 196 -17.77 -1.72 25.49
C ALA A 196 -18.96 -2.41 26.18
N ILE A 197 -19.46 -3.53 25.64
CA ILE A 197 -20.51 -4.33 26.29
C ILE A 197 -20.04 -4.86 27.64
N VAL A 198 -18.82 -5.43 27.71
CA VAL A 198 -18.26 -5.95 28.97
C VAL A 198 -18.17 -4.84 30.01
N VAL A 199 -17.63 -3.67 29.63
CA VAL A 199 -17.51 -2.49 30.51
C VAL A 199 -18.89 -2.04 31.01
N VAL A 200 -19.87 -1.96 30.11
CA VAL A 200 -21.24 -1.58 30.45
C VAL A 200 -21.87 -2.59 31.43
N ILE A 201 -21.68 -3.89 31.23
CA ILE A 201 -22.18 -4.93 32.14
C ILE A 201 -21.54 -4.79 33.52
N THR A 202 -20.22 -4.57 33.59
CA THR A 202 -19.51 -4.37 34.87
C THR A 202 -19.93 -3.09 35.59
N LEU A 203 -20.13 -1.99 34.86
CA LEU A 203 -20.50 -0.68 35.43
C LEU A 203 -21.99 -0.54 35.74
N LYS A 204 -22.85 -1.42 35.19
CA LYS A 204 -24.29 -1.46 35.46
C LYS A 204 -24.59 -1.62 36.96
N ALA A 205 -23.64 -2.17 37.72
CA ALA A 205 -23.72 -2.33 39.16
C ALA A 205 -23.58 -1.01 39.95
N GLU A 206 -22.96 0.03 39.38
CA GLU A 206 -22.62 1.25 40.14
C GLU A 206 -23.23 2.55 39.58
N ILE A 207 -23.52 2.62 38.27
CA ILE A 207 -23.69 3.92 37.58
C ILE A 207 -25.17 4.26 37.22
N GLY A 208 -26.11 3.38 37.53
CA GLY A 208 -27.55 3.61 37.31
C GLY A 208 -28.00 3.43 35.84
N PRO A 209 -29.29 3.11 35.61
CA PRO A 209 -29.78 2.64 34.31
C PRO A 209 -29.79 3.70 33.21
N GLN A 210 -29.96 4.98 33.57
CA GLN A 210 -30.06 6.09 32.61
C GLN A 210 -28.71 6.39 31.95
N LEU A 211 -27.65 6.54 32.74
CA LEU A 211 -26.30 6.79 32.24
C LEU A 211 -25.77 5.59 31.43
N THR A 212 -26.13 4.38 31.83
CA THR A 212 -25.86 3.15 31.07
C THR A 212 -26.48 3.23 29.66
N THR A 213 -27.74 3.70 29.56
CA THR A 213 -28.45 3.85 28.29
C THR A 213 -27.78 4.89 27.39
N CYS A 214 -27.33 6.02 27.96
CA CYS A 214 -26.60 7.07 27.24
C CYS A 214 -25.24 6.59 26.72
N LEU A 215 -24.49 5.83 27.52
CA LEU A 215 -23.20 5.25 27.11
C LEU A 215 -23.37 4.32 25.90
N VAL A 216 -24.36 3.42 25.95
CA VAL A 216 -24.65 2.49 24.85
C VAL A 216 -25.13 3.24 23.61
N ALA A 217 -26.05 4.20 23.77
CA ALA A 217 -26.57 4.97 22.64
C ALA A 217 -25.49 5.83 21.96
N GLY A 218 -24.60 6.46 22.73
CA GLY A 218 -23.44 7.19 22.21
C GLY A 218 -22.44 6.29 21.47
N ALA A 219 -22.18 5.09 21.99
CA ALA A 219 -21.34 4.11 21.29
C ALA A 219 -21.96 3.68 19.95
N ILE A 220 -23.28 3.44 19.90
CA ILE A 220 -24.01 3.10 18.67
C ILE A 220 -23.94 4.25 17.66
N GLY A 221 -24.09 5.51 18.11
CA GLY A 221 -23.91 6.71 17.28
C GLY A 221 -22.53 6.78 16.65
N ALA A 222 -21.47 6.51 17.43
CA ALA A 222 -20.11 6.42 16.93
C ALA A 222 -19.91 5.30 15.89
N ILE A 223 -20.51 4.11 16.11
CA ILE A 223 -20.45 3.01 15.13
C ILE A 223 -21.09 3.43 13.81
N LEU A 224 -22.28 4.04 13.85
CA LEU A 224 -22.96 4.49 12.64
C LEU A 224 -22.15 5.59 11.91
N SER A 225 -21.51 6.49 12.66
CA SER A 225 -20.58 7.50 12.11
C SER A 225 -19.40 6.84 11.37
N VAL A 226 -18.85 5.75 11.92
CA VAL A 226 -17.80 4.97 11.27
C VAL A 226 -18.29 4.19 10.05
N MET A 227 -19.47 3.57 10.13
CA MET A 227 -20.06 2.82 9.02
C MET A 227 -20.33 3.74 7.83
N THR A 228 -20.99 4.88 8.05
CA THR A 228 -21.28 5.87 7.00
C THR A 228 -20.00 6.39 6.33
N ARG A 229 -18.92 6.58 7.10
CA ARG A 229 -17.60 6.96 6.56
C ARG A 229 -17.01 5.87 5.66
N THR A 230 -17.12 4.62 6.07
CA THR A 230 -16.58 3.46 5.37
C THR A 230 -17.34 3.24 4.06
N THR A 231 -18.67 3.36 4.08
CA THR A 231 -19.55 3.26 2.91
C THR A 231 -19.28 4.36 1.89
N ASN A 232 -19.03 5.60 2.32
CA ASN A 232 -18.78 6.72 1.41
C ASN A 232 -17.37 6.75 0.80
N ARG A 233 -16.56 5.69 0.99
CA ARG A 233 -15.17 5.58 0.50
C ARG A 233 -14.32 6.83 0.77
N GLN A 234 -14.66 7.62 1.79
CA GLN A 234 -13.88 8.80 2.15
C GLN A 234 -12.60 8.29 2.76
N ARG A 235 -11.54 8.27 1.92
CA ARG A 235 -10.19 7.78 2.20
C ARG A 235 -9.87 7.94 3.68
N VAL A 236 -10.11 6.88 4.44
CA VAL A 236 -9.49 6.77 5.75
C VAL A 236 -8.02 6.83 5.41
N ARG A 237 -7.34 7.91 5.79
CA ARG A 237 -5.90 8.09 5.59
C ARG A 237 -5.18 7.11 6.50
N VAL A 238 -5.45 5.83 6.32
CA VAL A 238 -4.69 4.75 6.91
C VAL A 238 -3.40 4.75 6.10
N GLY A 239 -2.34 5.28 6.70
CA GLY A 239 -1.04 5.16 6.08
C GLY A 239 -0.77 3.68 5.90
N LEU A 240 -0.48 3.23 4.67
CA LEU A 240 -0.10 1.84 4.42
C LEU A 240 1.13 1.41 5.25
N GLY A 241 1.90 2.38 5.78
CA GLY A 241 2.98 2.18 6.73
C GLY A 241 2.61 2.20 8.23
N GLN A 242 1.35 2.46 8.61
CA GLN A 242 0.93 2.37 10.01
C GLN A 242 0.82 0.91 10.43
N GLY A 243 1.40 0.58 11.58
CA GLY A 243 1.37 -0.78 12.12
C GLY A 243 -0.05 -1.32 12.25
N ARG A 244 -0.25 -2.62 11.96
CA ARG A 244 -1.56 -3.29 12.01
C ARG A 244 -2.32 -3.01 13.31
N PHE A 245 -1.59 -2.90 14.42
CA PHE A 245 -2.13 -2.58 15.74
C PHE A 245 -2.68 -1.16 15.84
N VAL A 246 -2.03 -0.16 15.26
CA VAL A 246 -2.48 1.24 15.28
C VAL A 246 -3.79 1.39 14.52
N ILE A 247 -3.92 0.70 13.39
CA ILE A 247 -5.15 0.68 12.58
C ILE A 247 -6.31 0.07 13.37
N PHE A 248 -6.07 -1.08 14.01
CA PHE A 248 -7.03 -1.75 14.86
C PHE A 248 -7.47 -0.86 16.04
N LEU A 249 -6.50 -0.31 16.76
CA LEU A 249 -6.72 0.50 17.95
C LEU A 249 -7.45 1.83 17.64
N SER A 250 -7.18 2.42 16.46
CA SER A 250 -7.89 3.61 16.00
C SER A 250 -9.39 3.37 15.76
N GLY A 251 -9.80 2.14 15.44
CA GLY A 251 -11.21 1.76 15.34
C GLY A 251 -11.86 1.67 16.72
N SER A 252 -11.18 1.06 17.70
CA SER A 252 -11.72 0.85 19.05
C SER A 252 -11.85 2.16 19.85
N PHE A 253 -10.87 3.07 19.77
CA PHE A 253 -10.92 4.34 20.51
C PHE A 253 -12.11 5.23 20.10
N ARG A 254 -12.58 5.14 18.86
CA ARG A 254 -13.75 5.91 18.41
C ARG A 254 -15.02 5.54 19.16
N LEU A 255 -15.20 4.27 19.51
CA LEU A 255 -16.36 3.84 20.30
C LEU A 255 -16.30 4.40 21.71
N ILE A 256 -15.10 4.40 22.32
CA ILE A 256 -14.88 4.95 23.66
C ILE A 256 -15.19 6.45 23.66
N ILE A 257 -14.70 7.20 22.67
CA ILE A 257 -14.98 8.64 22.53
C ILE A 257 -16.48 8.90 22.36
N GLY A 258 -17.17 8.14 21.51
CA GLY A 258 -18.62 8.27 21.33
C GLY A 258 -19.44 7.99 22.59
N ALA A 259 -19.04 6.96 23.35
CA ALA A 259 -19.66 6.65 24.64
C ALA A 259 -19.46 7.78 25.66
N ILE A 260 -18.22 8.31 25.77
CA ILE A 260 -17.90 9.43 26.66
C ILE A 260 -18.70 10.67 26.27
N PHE A 261 -18.85 10.98 24.98
CA PHE A 261 -19.68 12.10 24.55
C PHE A 261 -21.15 11.91 24.94
N GLY A 262 -21.70 10.71 24.75
CA GLY A 262 -23.06 10.40 25.20
C GLY A 262 -23.26 10.61 26.71
N ALA A 263 -22.29 10.14 27.52
CA ALA A 263 -22.30 10.33 28.97
C ALA A 263 -22.14 11.81 29.38
N ALA A 264 -21.22 12.54 28.74
CA ALA A 264 -21.00 13.96 29.01
C ALA A 264 -22.25 14.78 28.68
N THR A 265 -22.92 14.49 27.57
CA THR A 265 -24.17 15.17 27.20
C THR A 265 -25.29 14.91 28.20
N PHE A 266 -25.40 13.68 28.74
CA PHE A 266 -26.32 13.39 29.83
C PHE A 266 -26.04 14.27 31.06
N VAL A 267 -24.78 14.32 31.53
CA VAL A 267 -24.39 15.13 32.70
C VAL A 267 -24.66 16.63 32.47
N LEU A 268 -24.32 17.16 31.29
CA LEU A 268 -24.51 18.58 30.97
C LEU A 268 -25.98 19.00 31.01
N VAL A 269 -26.88 18.14 30.52
CA VAL A 269 -28.31 18.40 30.57
C VAL A 269 -28.87 18.20 31.98
N SER A 270 -28.44 17.16 32.70
CA SER A 270 -28.89 16.88 34.07
C SER A 270 -28.49 17.98 35.07
N VAL A 271 -27.33 18.61 34.89
CA VAL A 271 -26.87 19.73 35.73
C VAL A 271 -27.47 21.07 35.28
N GLY A 272 -28.22 21.10 34.18
CA GLY A 272 -28.87 22.32 33.66
C GLY A 272 -27.92 23.28 32.94
N LEU A 273 -26.69 22.84 32.63
CA LEU A 273 -25.74 23.62 31.82
C LEU A 273 -26.23 23.77 30.36
N LEU A 274 -26.94 22.75 29.85
CA LEU A 274 -27.71 22.87 28.62
C LEU A 274 -29.21 23.02 28.97
N PRO A 275 -29.82 24.20 28.78
CA PRO A 275 -31.23 24.41 29.05
C PRO A 275 -32.08 23.78 27.93
N ILE A 276 -32.26 22.46 27.97
CA ILE A 276 -33.15 21.72 27.08
C ILE A 276 -34.35 21.23 27.89
N ALA A 277 -35.55 21.42 27.36
CA ALA A 277 -36.77 20.92 27.98
C ALA A 277 -36.79 19.39 27.97
N VAL A 278 -36.65 18.77 29.15
CA VAL A 278 -36.68 17.32 29.33
C VAL A 278 -38.14 16.86 29.52
N PRO A 279 -38.60 15.81 28.81
CA PRO A 279 -39.94 15.27 29.00
C PRO A 279 -40.14 14.75 30.44
N PRO A 280 -41.28 15.03 31.10
CA PRO A 280 -41.51 14.63 32.49
C PRO A 280 -41.82 13.13 32.67
N ALA A 281 -42.22 12.43 31.61
CA ALA A 281 -42.51 10.99 31.67
C ALA A 281 -41.21 10.18 31.61
N ALA A 282 -40.99 9.26 32.58
CA ALA A 282 -39.76 8.48 32.71
C ALA A 282 -39.35 7.72 31.44
N GLU A 283 -40.31 7.12 30.73
CA GLU A 283 -40.04 6.43 29.45
C GLU A 283 -39.58 7.39 28.35
N LYS A 284 -40.24 8.55 28.24
CA LYS A 284 -39.90 9.59 27.26
C LYS A 284 -38.56 10.26 27.59
N MET A 285 -38.23 10.37 28.87
CA MET A 285 -36.95 10.89 29.36
C MET A 285 -35.81 9.96 28.97
N ASN A 286 -35.95 8.65 29.16
CA ASN A 286 -34.93 7.68 28.74
C ASN A 286 -34.68 7.70 27.23
N LEU A 287 -35.76 7.75 26.43
CA LEU A 287 -35.65 7.84 24.96
C LEU A 287 -35.05 9.17 24.51
N PHE A 288 -35.38 10.27 25.20
CA PHE A 288 -34.80 11.59 24.93
C PHE A 288 -33.28 11.59 25.15
N PHE A 289 -32.83 11.11 26.30
CA PHE A 289 -31.40 11.03 26.60
C PHE A 289 -30.66 10.03 25.72
N ALA A 290 -31.28 8.90 25.37
CA ALA A 290 -30.71 7.95 24.42
C ALA A 290 -30.54 8.58 23.03
N GLY A 291 -31.55 9.27 22.51
CA GLY A 291 -31.48 9.97 21.24
C GLY A 291 -30.42 11.08 21.23
N LEU A 292 -30.35 11.86 22.30
CA LEU A 292 -29.37 12.93 22.46
C LEU A 292 -27.94 12.38 22.57
N ALA A 293 -27.73 11.32 23.35
CA ALA A 293 -26.44 10.66 23.47
C ALA A 293 -25.99 10.01 22.16
N PHE A 294 -26.93 9.40 21.41
CA PHE A 294 -26.67 8.90 20.06
C PHE A 294 -26.19 10.00 19.12
N LEU A 295 -26.88 11.15 19.10
CA LEU A 295 -26.47 12.30 18.27
C LEU A 295 -25.11 12.84 18.70
N ALA A 296 -24.84 12.91 20.01
CA ALA A 296 -23.55 13.32 20.54
C ALA A 296 -22.43 12.38 20.06
N GLY A 297 -22.62 11.06 20.20
CA GLY A 297 -21.68 10.05 19.72
C GLY A 297 -21.50 10.06 18.20
N PHE A 298 -22.57 10.32 17.44
CA PHE A 298 -22.52 10.49 15.99
C PHE A 298 -21.73 11.76 15.58
N SER A 299 -21.81 12.83 16.39
CA SER A 299 -21.16 14.12 16.13
C SER A 299 -19.64 14.12 16.34
N GLU A 300 -19.04 13.03 16.85
CA GLU A 300 -17.58 12.86 16.95
C GLU A 300 -16.84 13.26 15.66
N ARG A 301 -17.46 12.95 14.51
CA ARG A 301 -16.97 13.35 13.18
C ARG A 301 -16.97 14.86 12.96
N TRP A 302 -18.05 15.54 13.31
CA TRP A 302 -18.20 16.98 13.08
C TRP A 302 -17.22 17.75 13.96
N ALA A 303 -17.02 17.29 15.19
CA ALA A 303 -16.03 17.86 16.10
C ALA A 303 -14.60 17.70 15.56
N GLN A 304 -14.21 16.51 15.10
CA GLN A 304 -12.88 16.30 14.51
C GLN A 304 -12.67 17.07 13.20
N ASP A 305 -13.65 17.06 12.30
CA ASP A 305 -13.55 17.77 11.02
C ASP A 305 -13.52 19.29 11.22
N ALA A 306 -14.21 19.82 12.23
CA ALA A 306 -14.13 21.23 12.62
C ALA A 306 -12.75 21.58 13.19
N ILE A 307 -12.22 20.78 14.12
CA ILE A 307 -10.90 21.02 14.74
C ILE A 307 -9.78 20.96 13.70
N VAL A 308 -9.78 19.97 12.81
CA VAL A 308 -8.73 19.84 11.77
C VAL A 308 -8.77 21.00 10.77
N ARG A 309 -9.94 21.59 10.52
CA ARG A 309 -10.08 22.77 9.65
C ARG A 309 -9.69 24.08 10.33
N THR A 310 -9.76 24.16 11.65
CA THR A 310 -9.42 25.37 12.41
C THR A 310 -7.98 25.40 12.90
N LEU A 311 -7.22 24.30 12.81
CA LEU A 311 -5.77 24.32 13.08
C LEU A 311 -5.02 25.16 12.02
N PRO A 312 -4.28 26.22 12.41
CA PRO A 312 -3.44 26.97 11.49
C PRO A 312 -2.32 26.04 10.98
N GLY A 313 -2.24 25.87 9.66
CA GLY A 313 -1.20 25.05 8.99
C GLY A 313 -1.72 23.84 8.19
N ALA A 314 -3.01 23.48 8.30
CA ALA A 314 -3.60 22.41 7.47
C ALA A 314 -3.97 22.88 6.04
N ALA A 315 -4.18 24.18 5.84
CA ALA A 315 -4.48 24.78 4.53
C ALA A 315 -3.26 24.81 3.59
N ASP A 316 -2.06 24.91 4.15
CA ASP A 316 -0.83 25.18 3.38
C ASP A 316 -0.28 23.95 2.63
N ARG A 317 -0.72 22.73 2.99
CA ARG A 317 -0.29 21.48 2.33
C ARG A 317 -1.09 21.11 1.08
N ASN A 318 -2.15 21.86 0.76
CA ASN A 318 -2.98 21.63 -0.43
C ASN A 318 -2.73 22.67 -1.55
N ALA A 319 -1.87 23.66 -1.34
CA ALA A 319 -1.35 24.49 -2.40
C ALA A 319 -0.34 23.66 -3.21
N VAL A 320 -0.84 22.97 -4.24
CA VAL A 320 0.00 22.51 -5.34
C VAL A 320 0.63 23.75 -5.94
N GLU A 321 1.92 23.96 -5.65
CA GLU A 321 2.74 24.94 -6.35
C GLU A 321 2.69 24.59 -7.85
N PRO A 322 2.10 25.44 -8.71
CA PRO A 322 2.16 25.21 -10.14
C PRO A 322 3.63 25.31 -10.54
N ALA A 323 4.11 24.28 -11.25
CA ALA A 323 5.46 24.24 -11.78
C ALA A 323 5.78 25.56 -12.48
N ARG A 324 6.73 26.30 -11.89
CA ARG A 324 7.31 27.52 -12.45
C ARG A 324 7.92 27.19 -13.82
N GLY A 325 7.15 27.45 -14.86
CA GLY A 325 7.65 27.51 -16.23
C GLY A 325 8.74 28.57 -16.30
N LYS A 326 9.91 28.17 -16.78
CA LYS A 326 10.98 29.09 -17.13
C LYS A 326 10.58 29.81 -18.41
N ASP A 327 10.45 31.13 -18.31
CA ASP A 327 10.77 32.02 -19.42
C ASP A 327 12.29 32.05 -19.57
N GLY A 328 12.76 31.91 -20.81
CA GLY A 328 14.18 31.87 -21.20
C GLY A 328 14.41 30.94 -22.38
#